data_AF-A0A232LSQ1-F1
#
_entry.id   AF-A0A232LSQ1-F1
#
_cell.length_a   1.000
_cell.length_b   1.000
_cell.length_c   1.000
_cell.angle_alpha   90.00
_cell.angle_beta   90.00
_cell.angle_gamma   90.00
#
_symmetry.space_group_name_H-M   'P 1'
#
loop_
_entity.id
_entity.type
_entity.pdbx_description
1 polymer ?
#
loop_
_entity_poly.entity_id
_entity_poly.type
_entity_poly.pdbx_seq_one_letter_code
_entity_poly.pdbx_strand_id
1 'polypeptide(L)'
;MSTTENPDLPVAVDGPTWAKYEKEWVLRALWNPEAYRTIPTSEPLGLDLKVYYRIEELKNMCHTSSTLTLDDRNNINAVLEAYRSGTLKVQLGHASYWYNGILKRDLSRYAVDLDEALPRWRVEHGQGKCWVERIWEPVFPSSPQFGYT
;
A
#
# COMPACT_ATOMS: atom_id res chain seq x y z
N MET A 1 -22.12 42.11 -0.74
CA MET A 1 -20.66 41.96 -0.88
C MET A 1 -20.43 40.49 -1.21
N SER A 2 -20.21 40.17 -2.49
CA SER A 2 -19.91 38.80 -2.92
C SER A 2 -18.40 38.64 -2.87
N THR A 3 -17.91 37.77 -2.00
CA THR A 3 -16.52 37.31 -1.99
C THR A 3 -16.32 36.46 -3.23
N THR A 4 -15.64 37.02 -4.23
CA THR A 4 -15.11 36.29 -5.37
C THR A 4 -14.03 35.35 -4.84
N GLU A 5 -14.36 34.08 -4.65
CA GLU A 5 -13.36 33.05 -4.36
C GLU A 5 -12.43 32.95 -5.56
N ASN A 6 -11.15 33.25 -5.33
CA ASN A 6 -10.11 33.11 -6.32
C ASN A 6 -9.81 31.61 -6.51
N PRO A 7 -10.14 31.01 -7.67
CA PRO A 7 -10.01 29.57 -7.90
C PRO A 7 -8.56 29.07 -7.91
N ASP A 8 -7.58 29.99 -7.93
CA ASP A 8 -6.16 29.68 -7.98
C ASP A 8 -5.49 29.61 -6.59
N LEU A 9 -6.23 29.86 -5.50
CA LEU A 9 -5.67 29.71 -4.16
C LEU A 9 -5.67 28.23 -3.77
N PRO A 10 -4.52 27.68 -3.29
CA PRO A 10 -4.47 26.32 -2.80
C PRO A 10 -5.49 26.15 -1.67
N VAL A 11 -6.35 25.14 -1.80
CA VAL A 11 -7.38 24.83 -0.79
C VAL A 11 -6.67 24.55 0.54
N ALA A 12 -6.82 25.47 1.48
CA ALA A 12 -6.28 25.29 2.82
C ALA A 12 -7.11 24.23 3.56
N VAL A 13 -6.46 23.14 3.95
CA VAL A 13 -7.07 22.07 4.76
C VAL A 13 -6.75 22.36 6.23
N ASP A 14 -7.76 22.37 7.10
CA ASP A 14 -7.54 22.55 8.55
C ASP A 14 -6.73 21.38 9.15
N GLY A 15 -5.98 21.65 10.22
CA GLY A 15 -5.09 20.67 10.86
C GLY A 15 -5.78 19.35 11.25
N PRO A 16 -6.97 19.36 11.88
CA PRO A 16 -7.73 18.15 12.18
C PRO A 16 -8.14 17.34 10.94
N THR A 17 -8.58 18.00 9.87
CA THR A 17 -8.90 17.34 8.60
C THR A 17 -7.64 16.78 7.94
N TRP A 18 -6.53 17.53 7.97
CA TRP A 18 -5.22 17.09 7.50
C TRP A 18 -4.71 15.86 8.26
N ALA A 19 -4.92 15.80 9.57
CA ALA A 19 -4.52 14.67 10.40
C ALA A 19 -5.28 13.37 10.11
N LYS A 20 -6.49 13.47 9.52
CA LYS A 20 -7.28 12.31 9.08
C LYS A 20 -6.85 11.79 7.71
N TYR A 21 -6.17 12.61 6.92
CA TYR A 21 -5.69 12.17 5.63
C TYR A 21 -4.43 11.30 5.76
N GLU A 22 -4.41 10.25 4.95
CA GLU A 22 -3.19 9.49 4.73
C GLU A 22 -2.25 10.32 3.84
N LYS A 23 -1.30 10.99 4.49
CA LYS A 23 -0.52 12.07 3.88
C LYS A 23 0.28 11.64 2.64
N GLU A 24 0.71 10.37 2.55
CA GLU A 24 1.39 9.86 1.34
C GLU A 24 0.46 9.88 0.12
N TRP A 25 -0.79 9.46 0.32
CA TRP A 25 -1.81 9.47 -0.72
C TRP A 25 -2.16 10.90 -1.13
N VAL A 26 -2.21 11.82 -0.17
CA VAL A 26 -2.40 13.24 -0.49
C VAL A 26 -1.21 13.80 -1.27
N LEU A 27 0.03 13.51 -0.87
CA LEU A 27 1.21 13.99 -1.60
C LEU A 27 1.28 13.43 -3.02
N ARG A 28 0.92 12.16 -3.23
CA ARG A 28 0.83 11.57 -4.57
C ARG A 28 -0.31 12.17 -5.39
N ALA A 29 -1.47 12.42 -4.77
CA ALA A 29 -2.58 13.12 -5.40
C ALA A 29 -2.21 14.55 -5.80
N LEU A 30 -1.40 15.23 -4.99
CA LEU A 30 -0.93 16.58 -5.29
C LEU A 30 0.13 16.60 -6.39
N TRP A 31 0.95 15.56 -6.51
CA TRP A 31 2.00 15.46 -7.54
C TRP A 31 1.44 15.25 -8.95
N ASN A 32 0.38 14.44 -9.09
CA ASN A 32 -0.33 14.26 -10.37
C ASN A 32 -1.82 13.98 -10.13
N PRO A 33 -2.65 15.03 -9.98
CA PRO A 33 -4.06 14.90 -9.63
C PRO A 33 -4.90 14.16 -10.68
N GLU A 34 -4.53 14.26 -11.97
CA GLU A 34 -5.24 13.54 -13.03
C GLU A 34 -4.95 12.05 -12.99
N ALA A 35 -3.68 11.66 -12.91
CA ALA A 35 -3.31 10.25 -12.73
C ALA A 35 -3.95 9.68 -11.45
N TYR A 36 -4.13 10.52 -10.43
CA TYR A 36 -4.74 10.12 -9.17
C TYR A 36 -6.27 9.88 -9.27
N ARG A 37 -6.90 10.40 -10.32
CA ARG A 37 -8.34 10.24 -10.59
C ARG A 37 -8.63 9.18 -11.65
N THR A 38 -7.63 8.78 -12.43
CA THR A 38 -7.80 7.77 -13.48
C THR A 38 -7.61 6.37 -12.91
N ILE A 39 -8.69 5.58 -12.89
CA ILE A 39 -8.60 4.13 -12.66
C ILE A 39 -7.97 3.50 -13.91
N PRO A 40 -6.89 2.72 -13.81
CA PRO A 40 -6.33 2.01 -14.94
C PRO A 40 -7.39 1.08 -15.55
N THR A 41 -7.60 1.15 -16.87
CA THR A 41 -8.61 0.33 -17.58
C THR A 41 -8.32 -1.17 -17.52
N SER A 42 -7.10 -1.56 -17.14
CA SER A 42 -6.69 -2.95 -16.94
C SER A 42 -7.06 -3.51 -15.56
N GLU A 43 -7.56 -2.68 -14.64
CA GLU A 43 -7.90 -3.09 -13.27
C GLU A 43 -9.41 -3.14 -13.07
N PRO A 44 -9.91 -4.06 -12.22
CA PRO A 44 -11.35 -4.21 -12.00
C PRO A 44 -11.92 -2.97 -11.32
N LEU A 45 -13.13 -2.56 -11.68
CA LEU A 45 -13.81 -1.41 -11.11
C LEU A 45 -14.27 -1.68 -9.66
N GLY A 46 -14.37 -0.62 -8.86
CA GLY A 46 -14.94 -0.70 -7.51
C GLY A 46 -13.96 -1.06 -6.39
N LEU A 47 -12.65 -1.10 -6.67
CA LEU A 47 -11.64 -1.21 -5.63
C LEU A 47 -11.47 0.12 -4.89
N ASP A 48 -10.99 0.05 -3.63
CA ASP A 48 -10.53 1.25 -2.92
C ASP A 48 -9.36 1.87 -3.69
N LEU A 49 -9.32 3.20 -3.75
CA LEU A 49 -8.29 3.92 -4.48
C LEU A 49 -6.86 3.55 -4.02
N LYS A 50 -6.68 3.26 -2.73
CA LYS A 50 -5.39 2.79 -2.18
C LYS A 50 -4.97 1.45 -2.76
N VAL A 51 -5.94 0.58 -3.07
CA VAL A 51 -5.68 -0.72 -3.68
C VAL A 51 -5.16 -0.53 -5.10
N TYR A 52 -5.77 0.36 -5.91
CA TYR A 52 -5.27 0.64 -7.26
C TYR A 52 -3.83 1.11 -7.25
N TYR A 53 -3.47 2.01 -6.34
CA TYR A 53 -2.09 2.44 -6.26
C TYR A 53 -1.15 1.34 -5.83
N ARG A 54 -1.54 0.55 -4.84
CA ARG A 54 -0.67 -0.54 -4.40
C ARG A 54 -0.42 -1.53 -5.52
N ILE A 55 -1.45 -1.81 -6.34
CA ILE A 55 -1.32 -2.58 -7.58
C ILE A 55 -0.27 -1.95 -8.52
N GLU A 56 -0.35 -0.63 -8.78
CA GLU A 56 0.61 0.05 -9.66
C GLU A 56 2.04 0.05 -9.10
N GLU A 57 2.22 0.18 -7.78
CA GLU A 57 3.54 0.06 -7.15
C GLU A 57 4.14 -1.33 -7.33
N LEU A 58 3.35 -2.38 -7.12
CA LEU A 58 3.78 -3.76 -7.27
C LEU A 58 4.12 -4.08 -8.73
N LYS A 59 3.32 -3.60 -9.69
CA LYS A 59 3.64 -3.68 -11.12
C LYS A 59 4.95 -2.98 -11.45
N ASN A 60 5.13 -1.75 -10.98
CA ASN A 60 6.34 -0.98 -11.21
C ASN A 60 7.56 -1.67 -10.60
N MET A 61 7.42 -2.24 -9.39
CA MET A 61 8.47 -3.02 -8.75
C MET A 61 8.86 -4.23 -9.58
N CYS A 62 7.89 -4.98 -10.12
CA CYS A 62 8.13 -6.10 -11.04
C CYS A 62 8.83 -5.65 -12.33
N HIS A 63 8.50 -4.47 -12.86
CA HIS A 63 9.06 -3.97 -14.11
C HIS A 63 10.48 -3.42 -13.96
N THR A 64 10.74 -2.69 -12.87
CA THR A 64 11.98 -1.92 -12.67
C THR A 64 13.05 -2.66 -11.88
N SER A 65 12.66 -3.61 -11.02
CA SER A 65 13.62 -4.31 -10.18
C SER A 65 14.21 -5.53 -10.88
N SER A 66 15.51 -5.47 -11.18
CA SER A 66 16.29 -6.60 -11.70
C SER A 66 16.70 -7.61 -10.62
N THR A 67 16.53 -7.27 -9.34
CA THR A 67 16.93 -8.12 -8.20
C THR A 67 15.83 -9.09 -7.74
N LEU A 68 14.60 -8.93 -8.26
CA LEU A 68 13.51 -9.85 -7.94
C LEU A 68 13.74 -11.22 -8.59
N THR A 69 13.75 -12.25 -7.75
CA THR A 69 13.79 -13.65 -8.19
C THR A 69 12.45 -14.09 -8.79
N LEU A 70 12.42 -15.27 -9.41
CA LEU A 70 11.17 -15.87 -9.88
C LEU A 70 10.16 -16.06 -8.73
N ASP A 71 10.62 -16.52 -7.57
CA ASP A 71 9.76 -16.70 -6.39
C ASP A 71 9.18 -15.38 -5.88
N ASP A 72 9.96 -14.29 -5.92
CA ASP A 72 9.45 -12.96 -5.56
C ASP A 72 8.34 -12.53 -6.52
N ARG A 73 8.54 -12.72 -7.83
CA ARG A 73 7.54 -12.38 -8.86
C ARG A 73 6.28 -13.22 -8.72
N ASN A 74 6.40 -14.50 -8.40
CA ASN A 74 5.26 -15.38 -8.13
C ASN A 74 4.45 -14.88 -6.92
N ASN A 75 5.11 -14.50 -5.84
CA ASN A 75 4.45 -13.91 -4.69
C ASN A 75 3.76 -12.57 -5.03
N ILE A 76 4.44 -11.66 -5.72
CA ILE A 76 3.86 -10.37 -6.11
C ILE A 76 2.63 -10.57 -7.01
N ASN A 77 2.69 -11.49 -7.97
CA ASN A 77 1.54 -11.80 -8.83
C ASN A 77 0.35 -12.32 -8.02
N ALA A 78 0.58 -13.18 -7.02
CA ALA A 78 -0.49 -13.65 -6.13
C ALA A 78 -1.10 -12.51 -5.29
N VAL A 79 -0.27 -11.59 -4.79
CA VAL A 79 -0.72 -10.39 -4.08
C VAL A 79 -1.57 -9.49 -5.00
N LEU A 80 -1.14 -9.28 -6.25
CA LEU A 80 -1.90 -8.52 -7.24
C LEU A 80 -3.29 -9.12 -7.48
N GLU A 81 -3.38 -10.44 -7.67
CA GLU A 81 -4.65 -11.13 -7.83
C GLU A 81 -5.54 -11.04 -6.57
N ALA A 82 -4.92 -11.07 -5.39
CA ALA A 82 -5.65 -10.92 -4.13
C ALA A 82 -6.27 -9.52 -3.98
N TYR A 83 -5.54 -8.48 -4.37
CA TYR A 83 -6.08 -7.12 -4.42
C TYR A 83 -7.18 -6.97 -5.47
N ARG A 84 -6.97 -7.49 -6.69
CA ARG A 84 -7.95 -7.44 -7.79
C ARG A 84 -9.26 -8.14 -7.46
N SER A 85 -9.18 -9.27 -6.76
CA SER A 85 -10.35 -10.02 -6.30
C SER A 85 -11.03 -9.39 -5.07
N GLY A 86 -10.40 -8.39 -4.44
CA GLY A 86 -10.86 -7.80 -3.19
C GLY A 86 -10.70 -8.70 -1.95
N THR A 87 -10.00 -9.84 -2.09
CA THR A 87 -9.71 -10.74 -0.97
C THR A 87 -8.65 -10.15 -0.04
N LEU A 88 -7.72 -9.38 -0.58
CA LEU A 88 -6.78 -8.57 0.20
C LEU A 88 -7.19 -7.11 0.16
N LYS A 89 -7.13 -6.43 1.31
CA LYS A 89 -7.39 -5.00 1.45
C LYS A 89 -6.11 -4.25 1.80
N VAL A 90 -6.05 -2.97 1.46
CA VAL A 90 -4.99 -2.10 1.96
C VAL A 90 -5.33 -1.70 3.40
N GLN A 91 -4.48 -2.10 4.35
CA GLN A 91 -4.64 -1.75 5.75
C GLN A 91 -3.30 -1.32 6.36
N LEU A 92 -3.21 -0.05 6.75
CA LEU A 92 -2.00 0.53 7.31
C LEU A 92 -1.56 -0.18 8.59
N GLY A 93 -0.24 -0.34 8.74
CA GLY A 93 0.37 -1.00 9.89
C GLY A 93 0.09 -2.51 9.99
N HIS A 94 -0.57 -3.11 8.99
CA HIS A 94 -0.76 -4.54 8.89
C HIS A 94 0.14 -5.11 7.80
N ALA A 95 0.46 -6.39 7.95
CA ALA A 95 1.16 -7.16 6.93
C ALA A 95 0.43 -8.47 6.65
N SER A 96 0.47 -8.88 5.39
CA SER A 96 0.16 -10.25 4.98
C SER A 96 1.45 -10.97 4.58
N TYR A 97 1.48 -12.28 4.79
CA TYR A 97 2.65 -13.12 4.53
C TYR A 97 2.31 -14.14 3.46
N TRP A 98 3.16 -14.22 2.45
CA TRP A 98 2.98 -15.05 1.27
C TRP A 98 4.18 -15.97 1.11
N TYR A 99 3.94 -17.21 0.71
CA TYR A 99 5.01 -18.17 0.43
C TYR A 99 4.73 -18.88 -0.88
N ASN A 100 5.59 -18.64 -1.88
CA ASN A 100 5.45 -19.17 -3.24
C ASN A 100 4.05 -18.93 -3.85
N GLY A 101 3.52 -17.72 -3.70
CA GLY A 101 2.20 -17.32 -4.20
C GLY A 101 1.02 -17.76 -3.32
N ILE A 102 1.25 -18.39 -2.17
CA ILE A 102 0.20 -18.84 -1.25
C ILE A 102 0.11 -17.89 -0.06
N LEU A 103 -1.08 -17.37 0.23
CA LEU A 103 -1.33 -16.59 1.44
C LEU A 103 -1.19 -17.49 2.68
N LYS A 104 -0.21 -17.18 3.53
CA LYS A 104 0.08 -17.91 4.76
C LYS A 104 -0.48 -17.26 6.01
N ARG A 105 -0.48 -15.93 6.01
CA ARG A 105 -1.03 -15.13 7.09
C ARG A 105 -1.70 -13.92 6.50
N ASP A 106 -3.00 -13.79 6.76
CA ASP A 106 -3.77 -12.60 6.40
C ASP A 106 -3.32 -11.37 7.22
N LEU A 107 -3.86 -10.20 6.88
CA LEU A 107 -3.54 -8.90 7.46
C LEU A 107 -3.52 -8.95 8.99
N SER A 108 -2.32 -8.74 9.54
CA SER A 108 -2.06 -8.78 10.97
C SER A 108 -1.09 -7.67 11.36
N ARG A 109 -1.34 -7.03 12.51
CA ARG A 109 -0.36 -6.11 13.14
C ARG A 109 0.83 -6.86 13.74
N TYR A 110 0.62 -8.12 14.11
CA TYR A 110 1.65 -8.96 14.70
C TYR A 110 2.50 -9.60 13.62
N ALA A 111 3.80 -9.42 13.75
CA ALA A 111 4.77 -10.07 12.88
C ALA A 111 4.75 -11.58 13.09
N VAL A 112 4.88 -12.33 12.01
CA VAL A 112 5.13 -13.78 12.06
C VAL A 112 6.59 -14.03 12.41
N ASP A 113 6.85 -14.95 13.32
CA ASP A 113 8.19 -15.49 13.54
C ASP A 113 8.58 -16.34 12.33
N LEU A 114 9.44 -15.78 11.47
CA LEU A 114 9.84 -16.42 10.23
C LEU A 114 10.81 -17.60 10.46
N ASP A 115 11.54 -17.62 11.57
CA ASP A 115 12.45 -18.72 11.89
C ASP A 115 11.67 -19.99 12.23
N GLU A 116 10.52 -19.84 12.89
CA GLU A 116 9.59 -20.95 13.12
C GLU A 116 8.74 -21.27 11.87
N ALA A 117 8.24 -20.24 11.17
CA ALA A 117 7.26 -20.44 10.11
C ALA A 117 7.86 -21.00 8.81
N LEU A 118 9.05 -20.53 8.40
CA LEU A 118 9.67 -20.91 7.12
C LEU A 118 9.95 -22.41 6.99
N PRO A 119 10.52 -23.11 7.99
CA PRO A 119 10.71 -24.55 7.92
C PRO A 119 9.39 -25.30 7.69
N ARG A 120 8.31 -24.89 8.36
CA ARG A 120 6.98 -25.53 8.20
C ARG A 120 6.42 -25.30 6.81
N TRP A 121 6.44 -24.05 6.31
CA TRP A 121 5.94 -23.75 4.96
C TRP A 121 6.74 -24.44 3.87
N ARG A 122 8.04 -24.64 4.07
CA ARG A 122 8.89 -25.42 3.16
C ARG A 122 8.50 -26.90 3.13
N VAL A 123 8.15 -27.48 4.28
CA VAL A 123 7.62 -28.87 4.33
C VAL A 123 6.27 -28.97 3.63
N GLU A 124 5.39 -27.98 3.81
CA GLU A 124 4.05 -27.97 3.25
C GLU A 124 4.02 -27.75 1.73
N HIS A 125 4.91 -26.90 1.20
CA HIS A 125 4.83 -26.41 -0.19
C HIS A 125 6.11 -26.57 -1.00
N GLY A 126 7.12 -27.23 -0.44
CA GLY A 126 8.43 -27.38 -1.07
C GLY A 126 9.29 -26.11 -0.97
N GLN A 127 10.37 -26.09 -1.74
CA GLN A 127 11.30 -24.97 -1.75
C GLN A 127 10.63 -23.71 -2.29
N GLY A 128 10.86 -22.57 -1.63
CA GLY A 128 10.35 -21.27 -2.05
C GLY A 128 10.78 -20.14 -1.12
N LYS A 129 10.28 -18.94 -1.39
CA LYS A 129 10.61 -17.71 -0.68
C LYS A 129 9.37 -17.06 -0.07
N CYS A 130 9.55 -16.49 1.13
CA CYS A 130 8.54 -15.66 1.77
C CYS A 130 8.56 -14.24 1.21
N TRP A 131 7.38 -13.70 0.98
CA TRP A 131 7.12 -12.30 0.70
C TRP A 131 6.26 -11.70 1.80
N VAL A 132 6.64 -10.52 2.27
CA VAL A 132 5.86 -9.77 3.27
C VAL A 132 5.26 -8.56 2.59
N GLU A 133 3.96 -8.61 2.37
CA GLU A 133 3.21 -7.48 1.82
C GLU A 133 2.79 -6.60 3.01
N ARG A 134 3.49 -5.48 3.18
CA ARG A 134 3.27 -4.52 4.27
C ARG A 134 3.15 -3.12 3.71
N ILE A 135 2.15 -2.40 4.21
CA ILE A 135 1.94 -0.99 3.91
C ILE A 135 2.27 -0.20 5.18
N TRP A 136 3.37 0.52 5.12
CA TRP A 136 3.85 1.30 6.24
C TRP A 136 3.01 2.56 6.42
N GLU A 137 2.72 2.92 7.67
CA GLU A 137 2.37 4.30 7.97
C GLU A 137 3.64 5.14 7.74
N PRO A 138 3.57 6.28 7.02
CA PRO A 138 4.73 7.12 6.93
C PRO A 138 5.08 7.58 8.34
N VAL A 139 6.33 7.34 8.75
CA VAL A 139 6.86 7.82 10.03
C VAL A 139 7.01 9.33 9.89
N PHE A 140 5.92 10.07 10.13
CA PHE A 140 6.06 11.50 10.34
C PHE A 140 6.73 11.67 11.71
N PRO A 141 7.82 12.45 11.80
CA PRO A 141 8.25 12.92 13.10
C PRO A 141 7.03 13.59 13.72
N SER A 142 6.58 13.10 14.88
CA SER A 142 5.52 13.72 15.65
C SER A 142 5.83 15.21 15.67
N SER A 143 4.92 16.02 15.11
CA SER A 143 5.13 17.47 15.00
C SER A 143 5.66 17.96 16.35
N PRO A 144 6.76 18.74 16.38
CA PRO A 144 7.23 19.30 17.63
C PRO A 144 6.03 19.95 18.30
N GLN A 145 5.74 19.53 19.54
CA GLN A 145 4.70 20.17 20.31
C GLN A 145 5.13 21.62 20.46
N PHE A 146 4.60 22.50 19.60
CA PHE A 146 4.73 23.93 19.78
C PHE A 146 3.91 24.26 21.02
N GLY A 147 4.58 24.18 22.17
CA GLY A 147 4.10 24.74 23.42
C GLY A 147 4.05 26.24 23.23
N TYR A 148 2.87 26.75 22.92
CA TYR A 148 2.56 28.15 23.14
C TYR A 148 2.37 28.30 24.65
N THR A 149 3.43 28.72 25.34
CA THR A 149 3.36 29.34 26.67
C THR A 149 3.13 30.82 26.53
#